data_AF-A0A673H0Z6-F1
#
_entry.id   AF-A0A673H0Z6-F1
#
_cell.length_a   1.000
_cell.length_b   1.000
_cell.length_c   1.000
_cell.angle_alpha   90.00
_cell.angle_beta   90.00
_cell.angle_gamma   90.00
#
_symmetry.space_group_name_H-M   'P 1'
#
loop_
_entity.id
_entity.type
_entity.pdbx_description
1 polymer ?
#
loop_
_entity_poly.entity_id
_entity_poly.type
_entity_poly.pdbx_seq_one_letter_code
_entity_poly.pdbx_strand_id
1 'polypeptide(L)'
;QLHDTKPKPKFMPNISAPKIPEGEKVDFDDIHRKRQEKDFSELQSLIEAHFIQRKKDEEELIALVNRIEKRRTERAEQQRIRSEKEKERQARLAEEKERREQEEQRKKQDEDAKKKKALTNMTHQYGGIQQKGEGRKGAKKQTEREKKRKILAERKKPLNIDHLSEDKLKEKASELWQWMMQLEAEKFDLSEKLKRQKYDVSADIT
;
A
#
# COMPACT_ATOMS: atom_id res chain seq x y z
N GLN A 1 -47.94 67.61 77.40
CA GLN A 1 -46.86 68.43 77.97
C GLN A 1 -45.56 67.83 77.46
N LEU A 2 -44.88 68.51 76.53
CA LEU A 2 -43.71 69.37 76.79
C LEU A 2 -42.47 68.48 77.07
N HIS A 3 -41.33 68.52 76.38
CA HIS A 3 -40.74 69.50 75.49
C HIS A 3 -39.69 68.75 74.62
N ASP A 4 -39.63 69.10 73.34
CA ASP A 4 -38.56 68.78 72.40
C ASP A 4 -37.28 69.53 72.82
N THR A 5 -36.15 68.82 72.97
CA THR A 5 -34.82 69.42 73.19
C THR A 5 -33.77 68.67 72.38
N LYS A 6 -33.71 69.00 71.08
CA LYS A 6 -32.56 68.66 70.22
C LYS A 6 -31.26 69.26 70.80
N PRO A 7 -30.20 68.46 71.02
CA PRO A 7 -28.90 68.99 71.40
C PRO A 7 -28.22 69.65 70.19
N LYS A 8 -27.69 70.85 70.38
CA LYS A 8 -26.90 71.61 69.39
C LYS A 8 -25.62 70.84 68.99
N PRO A 9 -25.20 70.88 67.71
CA PRO A 9 -23.99 70.19 67.27
C PRO A 9 -22.75 70.85 67.90
N LYS A 10 -21.97 70.07 68.64
CA LYS A 10 -20.66 70.49 69.13
C LYS A 10 -19.68 70.44 67.95
N PHE A 11 -19.14 71.61 67.60
CA PHE A 11 -18.08 71.80 66.63
C PHE A 11 -16.85 70.97 67.05
N MET A 12 -16.51 69.91 66.32
CA MET A 12 -15.27 69.17 66.56
C MET A 12 -14.07 69.96 66.04
N PRO A 13 -12.94 69.97 66.76
CA PRO A 13 -11.77 70.79 66.44
C PRO A 13 -11.09 70.33 65.14
N ASN A 14 -10.47 71.28 64.45
CA ASN A 14 -9.63 71.09 63.25
C ASN A 14 -8.82 69.78 63.29
N ILE A 15 -9.17 68.84 62.43
CA ILE A 15 -8.30 67.70 62.08
C ILE A 15 -7.21 68.28 61.19
N SER A 16 -6.09 68.70 61.79
CA SER A 16 -4.87 68.93 61.03
C SER A 16 -4.43 67.59 60.44
N ALA A 17 -4.29 67.54 59.11
CA ALA A 17 -3.83 66.35 58.40
C ALA A 17 -2.57 65.76 59.07
N PRO A 18 -2.51 64.44 59.30
CA PRO A 18 -1.32 63.79 59.84
C PRO A 18 -0.11 64.17 58.99
N LYS A 19 0.92 64.71 59.65
CA LYS A 19 2.20 65.04 59.02
C LYS A 19 2.77 63.74 58.45
N ILE A 20 2.77 63.64 57.12
CA ILE A 20 3.40 62.56 56.37
C ILE A 20 4.89 62.58 56.77
N PRO A 21 5.48 61.44 57.20
CA PRO A 21 6.90 61.39 57.51
C PRO A 21 7.71 61.87 56.29
N GLU A 22 8.65 62.78 56.53
CA GLU A 22 9.58 63.28 55.53
C GLU A 22 10.38 62.13 54.92
N GLY A 23 10.06 61.82 53.66
CA GLY A 23 11.03 61.56 52.59
C GLY A 23 12.14 60.54 52.88
N GLU A 24 11.80 59.25 52.86
CA GLU A 24 12.66 58.35 52.09
C GLU A 24 12.37 58.69 50.62
N LYS A 25 13.30 59.40 49.97
CA LYS A 25 13.17 59.74 48.55
C LYS A 25 12.98 58.44 47.79
N VAL A 26 11.77 58.23 47.28
CA VAL A 26 11.47 57.10 46.40
C VAL A 26 12.40 57.22 45.20
N ASP A 27 13.42 56.36 45.14
CA ASP A 27 14.40 56.37 44.08
C ASP A 27 13.75 55.80 42.82
N PHE A 28 13.36 56.69 41.90
CA PHE A 28 12.74 56.30 40.64
C PHE A 28 13.67 55.45 39.77
N ASP A 29 14.99 55.60 39.92
CA ASP A 29 15.97 54.78 39.21
C ASP A 29 16.03 53.37 39.81
N ASP A 30 15.87 53.22 41.13
CA ASP A 30 15.74 51.91 41.79
C ASP A 30 14.46 51.18 41.38
N ILE A 31 13.32 51.88 41.28
CA ILE A 31 12.07 51.30 40.78
C ILE A 31 12.22 50.85 39.32
N HIS A 32 12.87 51.65 38.48
CA HIS A 32 13.09 51.30 37.09
C HIS A 32 14.01 50.08 36.96
N ARG A 33 15.11 50.04 37.73
CA ARG A 33 16.06 48.91 37.76
C ARG A 33 15.38 47.61 38.22
N LYS A 34 14.64 47.65 39.33
CA LYS A 34 13.89 46.49 39.85
C LYS A 34 12.84 45.99 38.87
N ARG A 35 12.19 46.88 38.11
CA ARG A 35 11.28 46.50 37.03
C ARG A 35 12.02 45.78 35.91
N GLN A 36 13.12 46.35 35.41
CA GLN A 36 13.93 45.71 34.37
C GLN A 36 14.47 44.34 34.81
N GLU A 37 14.94 44.21 36.05
CA GLU A 37 15.43 42.94 36.61
C GLU A 37 14.31 41.89 36.71
N LYS A 38 13.11 42.29 37.17
CA LYS A 38 11.93 41.42 37.20
C LYS A 38 11.52 40.98 35.81
N ASP A 39 11.39 41.91 34.87
CA ASP A 39 10.96 41.62 33.50
C ASP A 39 12.00 40.75 32.78
N PHE A 40 13.30 40.97 33.04
CA PHE A 40 14.38 40.12 32.53
C PHE A 40 14.33 38.70 33.12
N SER A 41 14.11 38.57 34.42
CA SER A 41 14.00 37.26 35.09
C SER A 41 12.75 36.49 34.66
N GLU A 42 11.61 37.18 34.49
CA GLU A 42 10.37 36.63 33.95
C GLU A 42 10.57 36.16 32.51
N LEU A 43 11.24 36.96 31.67
CA LEU A 43 11.55 36.59 30.30
C LEU A 43 12.46 35.35 30.24
N GLN A 44 13.52 35.29 31.05
CA GLN A 44 14.38 34.11 31.13
C GLN A 44 13.60 32.86 31.56
N SER A 45 12.73 32.99 32.56
CA SER A 45 11.89 31.89 33.05
C SER A 45 10.89 31.40 31.99
N LEU A 46 10.29 32.31 31.22
CA LEU A 46 9.40 31.97 30.11
C LEU A 46 10.13 31.26 28.98
N ILE A 47 11.34 31.73 28.64
CA ILE A 47 12.19 31.10 27.62
C ILE A 47 12.53 29.67 28.04
N GLU A 48 13.01 29.48 29.27
CA GLU A 48 13.36 28.15 29.79
C GLU A 48 12.15 27.21 29.84
N ALA A 49 11.01 27.69 30.35
CA ALA A 49 9.78 26.92 30.39
C ALA A 49 9.33 26.48 28.98
N HIS A 50 9.44 27.37 27.99
CA HIS A 50 9.10 27.05 26.60
C HIS A 50 10.02 25.97 26.03
N PHE A 51 11.34 26.05 26.26
CA PHE A 51 12.29 25.04 25.79
C PHE A 51 12.08 23.68 26.46
N ILE A 52 11.88 23.66 27.78
CA ILE A 52 11.60 22.41 28.52
C ILE A 52 10.30 21.77 28.02
N GLN A 53 9.23 22.56 27.90
CA GLN A 53 7.94 22.07 27.42
C GLN A 53 8.06 21.51 26.00
N ARG A 54 8.67 22.27 25.09
CA ARG A 54 8.85 21.83 23.70
C ARG A 54 9.70 20.57 23.61
N LYS A 55 10.79 20.48 24.37
CA LYS A 55 11.65 19.29 24.40
C LYS A 55 10.87 18.06 24.87
N LYS A 56 10.08 18.21 25.93
CA LYS A 56 9.22 17.14 26.44
C LYS A 56 8.18 16.70 25.40
N ASP A 57 7.51 17.66 24.76
CA ASP A 57 6.52 17.37 23.72
C ASP A 57 7.15 16.69 22.50
N GLU A 58 8.35 17.11 22.09
CA GLU A 58 9.12 16.48 21.01
C GLU A 58 9.53 15.04 21.37
N GLU A 59 10.00 14.78 22.60
CA GLU A 59 10.32 13.44 23.08
C GLU A 59 9.09 12.52 23.10
N GLU A 60 7.95 13.01 23.58
CA GLU A 60 6.68 12.28 23.60
C GLU A 60 6.18 11.97 22.17
N LEU A 61 6.29 12.96 21.27
CA LEU A 61 5.92 12.79 19.87
C LEU A 61 6.80 11.75 19.17
N ILE A 62 8.12 11.81 19.36
CA ILE A 62 9.06 10.84 18.80
C ILE A 62 8.76 9.44 19.34
N ALA A 63 8.53 9.30 20.64
CA ALA A 63 8.18 8.01 21.24
C ALA A 63 6.87 7.43 20.66
N LEU A 64 5.86 8.29 20.42
CA LEU A 64 4.61 7.90 19.79
C LEU A 64 4.80 7.46 18.34
N VAL A 65 5.55 8.23 17.54
CA VAL A 65 5.85 7.91 16.15
C VAL A 65 6.58 6.58 16.05
N ASN A 66 7.63 6.36 16.86
CA ASN A 66 8.37 5.10 16.91
C ASN A 66 7.46 3.91 17.25
N ARG A 67 6.51 4.08 18.17
CA ARG A 67 5.54 3.03 18.52
C ARG A 67 4.57 2.74 17.37
N ILE A 68 4.10 3.77 16.66
CA ILE A 68 3.23 3.61 15.48
C ILE A 68 3.98 2.91 14.36
N GLU A 69 5.22 3.32 14.10
CA GLU A 69 6.09 2.72 13.09
C GLU A 69 6.35 1.25 13.39
N LYS A 70 6.71 0.91 14.63
CA LYS A 70 6.86 -0.48 15.08
C LYS A 70 5.59 -1.31 14.84
N ARG A 71 4.41 -0.77 15.16
CA ARG A 71 3.13 -1.47 14.88
C ARG A 71 2.82 -1.61 13.39
N ARG A 72 3.32 -0.69 12.54
CA ARG A 72 3.17 -0.79 11.09
C ARG A 72 4.10 -1.88 10.53
N THR A 73 5.35 -1.92 10.99
CA THR A 73 6.31 -2.95 10.56
C THR A 73 5.89 -4.33 11.01
N GLU A 74 5.39 -4.49 12.25
CA GLU A 74 4.84 -5.76 12.75
C GLU A 74 3.64 -6.24 11.91
N ARG A 75 2.72 -5.34 11.56
CA ARG A 75 1.58 -5.68 10.67
C ARG A 75 2.03 -6.06 9.26
N ALA A 76 3.00 -5.33 8.71
CA ALA A 76 3.57 -5.65 7.40
C ALA A 76 4.23 -7.03 7.41
N GLU A 77 4.98 -7.36 8.46
CA GLU A 77 5.62 -8.66 8.61
C GLU A 77 4.60 -9.79 8.80
N GLN A 78 3.56 -9.58 9.61
CA GLN A 78 2.46 -10.54 9.72
C GLN A 78 1.79 -10.81 8.37
N GLN A 79 1.59 -9.78 7.56
CA GLN A 79 1.02 -9.93 6.22
C GLN A 79 1.97 -10.68 5.28
N ARG A 80 3.28 -10.41 5.36
CA ARG A 80 4.32 -11.12 4.59
C ARG A 80 4.33 -12.61 4.92
N ILE A 81 4.35 -12.96 6.21
CA ILE A 81 4.31 -14.35 6.69
C ILE A 81 3.04 -15.06 6.23
N ARG A 82 1.87 -14.41 6.32
CA ARG A 82 0.60 -14.98 5.84
C ARG A 82 0.64 -15.24 4.33
N SER A 83 1.13 -14.26 3.56
CA SER A 83 1.26 -14.40 2.11
C SER A 83 2.23 -15.51 1.72
N GLU A 84 3.34 -15.66 2.44
CA GLU A 84 4.34 -16.69 2.20
C GLU A 84 3.79 -18.09 2.51
N LYS A 85 3.11 -18.26 3.66
CA LYS A 85 2.45 -19.52 4.01
C LYS A 85 1.36 -19.93 3.02
N GLU A 86 0.56 -18.99 2.54
CA GLU A 86 -0.45 -19.29 1.51
C GLU A 86 0.22 -19.66 0.19
N LYS A 87 1.28 -18.96 -0.22
CA LYS A 87 2.04 -19.28 -1.43
C LYS A 87 2.67 -20.68 -1.34
N GLU A 88 3.24 -21.05 -0.20
CA GLU A 88 3.80 -22.37 0.05
C GLU A 88 2.72 -23.46 -0.01
N ARG A 89 1.55 -23.22 0.59
CA ARG A 89 0.41 -24.14 0.53
C ARG A 89 -0.07 -24.36 -0.91
N GLN A 90 -0.18 -23.29 -1.70
CA GLN A 90 -0.54 -23.37 -3.12
C GLN A 90 0.53 -24.10 -3.93
N ALA A 91 1.81 -23.84 -3.67
CA ALA A 91 2.92 -24.51 -4.33
C ALA A 91 2.90 -26.02 -4.06
N ARG A 92 2.69 -26.45 -2.81
CA ARG A 92 2.59 -27.88 -2.45
C ARG A 92 1.42 -28.58 -3.14
N LEU A 93 0.26 -27.92 -3.22
CA LEU A 93 -0.91 -28.45 -3.94
C LEU A 93 -0.66 -28.54 -5.45
N ALA A 94 0.04 -27.57 -6.02
CA ALA A 94 0.43 -27.59 -7.43
C ALA A 94 1.43 -28.72 -7.73
N GLU A 95 2.43 -28.91 -6.87
CA GLU A 95 3.45 -29.96 -7.01
C GLU A 95 2.83 -31.37 -6.86
N GLU A 96 1.94 -31.57 -5.87
CA GLU A 96 1.24 -32.86 -5.70
C GLU A 96 0.35 -33.19 -6.91
N LYS A 97 -0.34 -32.17 -7.44
CA LYS A 97 -1.14 -32.31 -8.66
C LYS A 97 -0.27 -32.62 -9.87
N GLU A 98 0.86 -31.94 -10.02
CA GLU A 98 1.80 -32.17 -11.11
C GLU A 98 2.40 -33.58 -11.03
N ARG A 99 2.78 -34.06 -9.84
CA ARG A 99 3.27 -35.43 -9.64
C ARG A 99 2.22 -36.47 -10.04
N ARG A 100 0.97 -36.27 -9.65
CA ARG A 100 -0.16 -37.14 -10.04
C ARG A 100 -0.40 -37.11 -11.55
N GLU A 101 -0.35 -35.94 -12.18
CA GLU A 101 -0.50 -35.79 -13.64
C GLU A 101 0.64 -36.50 -14.39
N GLN A 102 1.89 -36.40 -13.91
CA GLN A 102 3.04 -37.09 -14.50
C GLN A 102 2.94 -38.62 -14.36
N GLU A 103 2.48 -39.14 -13.21
CA GLU A 103 2.24 -40.57 -13.00
C GLU A 103 1.11 -41.10 -13.89
N GLU A 104 -0.02 -40.38 -13.99
CA GLU A 104 -1.13 -40.74 -14.89
C GLU A 104 -0.71 -40.69 -16.36
N GLN A 105 0.13 -39.72 -16.74
CA GLN A 105 0.64 -39.60 -18.10
C GLN A 105 1.63 -40.71 -18.44
N ARG A 106 2.51 -41.13 -17.51
CA ARG A 106 3.38 -42.30 -17.66
C ARG A 106 2.57 -43.59 -17.81
N LYS A 107 1.62 -43.84 -16.90
CA LYS A 107 0.76 -45.04 -16.95
C LYS A 107 -0.02 -45.12 -18.26
N LYS A 108 -0.53 -43.98 -18.73
CA LYS A 108 -1.23 -43.91 -20.01
C LYS A 108 -0.31 -44.16 -21.22
N GLN A 109 0.94 -43.68 -21.19
CA GLN A 109 1.91 -43.97 -22.25
C GLN A 109 2.28 -45.46 -22.29
N ASP A 110 2.45 -46.11 -21.13
CA ASP A 110 2.71 -47.55 -21.04
C ASP A 110 1.52 -48.38 -21.54
N GLU A 111 0.29 -48.02 -21.18
CA GLU A 111 -0.93 -48.66 -21.67
C GLU A 111 -1.12 -48.47 -23.19
N ASP A 112 -0.89 -47.27 -23.73
CA ASP A 112 -0.94 -47.01 -25.18
C ASP A 112 0.17 -47.78 -25.92
N ALA A 113 1.38 -47.88 -25.34
CA ALA A 113 2.47 -48.66 -25.91
C ALA A 113 2.16 -50.17 -25.90
N LYS A 114 1.56 -50.68 -24.81
CA LYS A 114 1.12 -52.08 -24.69
C LYS A 114 -0.02 -52.39 -25.66
N LYS A 115 -1.02 -51.50 -25.78
CA LYS A 115 -2.08 -51.59 -26.79
C LYS A 115 -1.53 -51.53 -28.22
N LYS A 116 -0.59 -50.62 -28.51
CA LYS A 116 0.05 -50.53 -29.83
C LYS A 116 0.85 -51.79 -30.14
N LYS A 117 1.62 -52.34 -29.19
CA LYS A 117 2.33 -53.62 -29.37
C LYS A 117 1.36 -54.78 -29.62
N ALA A 118 0.27 -54.86 -28.87
CA ALA A 118 -0.76 -55.89 -29.08
C ALA A 118 -1.45 -55.74 -30.45
N LEU A 119 -1.79 -54.50 -30.86
CA LEU A 119 -2.43 -54.23 -32.14
C LEU A 119 -1.46 -54.44 -33.32
N THR A 120 -0.18 -54.10 -33.18
CA THR A 120 0.86 -54.36 -34.19
C THR A 120 1.15 -55.85 -34.37
N ASN A 121 1.09 -56.65 -33.30
CA ASN A 121 1.16 -58.12 -33.42
C ASN A 121 -0.05 -58.71 -34.17
N MET A 122 -1.23 -58.09 -34.08
CA MET A 122 -2.43 -58.55 -34.80
C MET A 122 -2.51 -58.00 -36.24
N THR A 123 -2.00 -56.78 -36.47
CA THR A 123 -1.98 -56.12 -37.80
C THR A 123 -0.89 -56.66 -38.73
N HIS A 124 0.15 -57.31 -38.21
CA HIS A 124 1.12 -57.99 -39.08
C HIS A 124 0.55 -59.22 -39.80
N GLN A 125 -0.66 -59.66 -39.49
CA GLN A 125 -1.29 -60.79 -40.16
C GLN A 125 -2.32 -60.40 -41.24
N TYR A 126 -2.89 -59.18 -41.23
CA TYR A 126 -3.82 -58.74 -42.28
C TYR A 126 -3.80 -57.22 -42.46
N GLY A 127 -3.37 -56.80 -43.66
CA GLY A 127 -3.95 -55.67 -44.39
C GLY A 127 -3.70 -54.26 -43.84
N GLY A 128 -2.83 -53.52 -44.53
CA GLY A 128 -2.85 -52.07 -44.49
C GLY A 128 -4.20 -51.49 -44.92
N ILE A 129 -4.38 -50.20 -44.63
CA ILE A 129 -5.54 -49.37 -45.01
C ILE A 129 -6.76 -49.61 -44.10
N GLN A 130 -6.88 -48.80 -43.02
CA GLN A 130 -8.13 -48.26 -42.45
C GLN A 130 -7.96 -47.90 -40.97
N GLN A 131 -7.25 -46.83 -40.64
CA GLN A 131 -7.45 -46.13 -39.34
C GLN A 131 -7.31 -44.61 -39.53
N LYS A 132 -8.21 -44.05 -40.33
CA LYS A 132 -8.66 -42.66 -40.18
C LYS A 132 -10.10 -42.72 -39.64
N GLY A 133 -10.23 -42.95 -38.34
CA GLY A 133 -11.54 -43.03 -37.71
C GLY A 133 -11.37 -43.28 -36.22
N GLU A 134 -11.54 -42.22 -35.44
CA GLU A 134 -11.99 -42.29 -34.05
C GLU A 134 -11.21 -43.19 -33.08
N GLY A 135 -10.15 -42.65 -32.46
CA GLY A 135 -9.45 -43.47 -31.47
C GLY A 135 -8.36 -42.82 -30.64
N ARG A 136 -8.58 -41.62 -30.05
CA ARG A 136 -7.72 -41.13 -28.94
C ARG A 136 -8.52 -40.33 -27.91
N LYS A 137 -9.37 -41.00 -27.13
CA LYS A 137 -9.82 -40.50 -25.83
C LYS A 137 -8.76 -40.81 -24.79
N GLY A 138 -7.90 -39.84 -24.57
CA GLY A 138 -6.99 -39.88 -23.44
C GLY A 138 -6.68 -38.46 -23.03
N ALA A 139 -6.83 -38.14 -21.73
CA ALA A 139 -6.56 -36.84 -21.09
C ALA A 139 -6.62 -35.68 -22.09
N LYS A 140 -7.83 -35.14 -22.30
CA LYS A 140 -8.15 -34.13 -23.32
C LYS A 140 -7.03 -33.09 -23.33
N LYS A 141 -6.08 -33.23 -24.27
CA LYS A 141 -4.96 -32.31 -24.39
C LYS A 141 -5.59 -30.92 -24.47
N GLN A 142 -5.17 -30.02 -23.58
CA GLN A 142 -5.74 -28.68 -23.55
C GLN A 142 -5.70 -28.14 -24.97
N THR A 143 -6.87 -27.84 -25.52
CA THR A 143 -6.99 -27.43 -26.92
C THR A 143 -6.25 -26.11 -27.11
N GLU A 144 -5.75 -25.83 -28.31
CA GLU A 144 -5.13 -24.53 -28.61
C GLU A 144 -6.08 -23.36 -28.29
N ARG A 145 -7.40 -23.58 -28.40
CA ARG A 145 -8.44 -22.63 -27.97
C ARG A 145 -8.43 -22.39 -26.46
N GLU A 146 -8.33 -23.44 -25.66
CA GLU A 146 -8.28 -23.34 -24.19
C GLU A 146 -6.96 -22.71 -23.72
N LYS A 147 -5.82 -23.05 -24.35
CA LYS A 147 -4.53 -22.42 -24.06
C LYS A 147 -4.56 -20.92 -24.38
N LYS A 148 -5.05 -20.55 -25.57
CA LYS A 148 -5.23 -19.15 -25.98
C LYS A 148 -6.12 -18.40 -24.98
N ARG A 149 -7.24 -19.01 -24.56
CA ARG A 149 -8.13 -18.41 -23.55
C ARG A 149 -7.43 -18.22 -22.22
N LYS A 150 -6.67 -19.20 -21.74
CA LYS A 150 -5.91 -19.12 -20.49
C LYS A 150 -4.87 -18.00 -20.53
N ILE A 151 -4.05 -17.94 -21.59
CA ILE A 151 -3.02 -16.91 -21.76
C ILE A 151 -3.63 -15.50 -21.84
N LEU A 152 -4.73 -15.33 -22.57
CA LEU A 152 -5.41 -14.03 -22.66
C LEU A 152 -6.04 -13.61 -21.33
N ALA A 153 -6.59 -14.56 -20.56
CA ALA A 153 -7.13 -14.28 -19.24
C ALA A 153 -6.03 -13.85 -18.26
N GLU A 154 -4.85 -14.48 -18.31
CA GLU A 154 -3.68 -14.12 -17.49
C GLU A 154 -3.12 -12.73 -17.84
N ARG A 155 -3.11 -12.38 -19.13
CA ARG A 155 -2.71 -11.03 -19.57
C ARG A 155 -3.72 -9.94 -19.20
N LYS A 156 -5.01 -10.29 -19.07
CA LYS A 156 -6.07 -9.33 -18.76
C LYS A 156 -6.05 -8.98 -17.27
N LYS A 157 -5.39 -7.89 -16.92
CA LYS A 157 -5.46 -7.34 -15.56
C LYS A 157 -6.87 -6.78 -15.29
N PRO A 158 -7.49 -7.09 -14.14
CA PRO A 158 -8.76 -6.49 -13.76
C PRO A 158 -8.56 -4.97 -13.56
N LEU A 159 -9.50 -4.19 -14.09
CA LEU A 159 -9.48 -2.74 -13.99
C LEU A 159 -10.29 -2.33 -12.76
N ASN A 160 -9.62 -1.79 -11.74
CA ASN A 160 -10.26 -1.26 -10.53
C ASN A 160 -10.11 0.26 -10.53
N ILE A 161 -11.16 0.97 -10.93
CA ILE A 161 -11.14 2.43 -11.14
C ILE A 161 -12.20 3.18 -10.33
N ASP A 162 -13.16 2.48 -9.70
CA ASP A 162 -14.36 3.09 -9.09
C ASP A 162 -14.06 4.01 -7.90
N HIS A 163 -12.86 3.91 -7.32
CA HIS A 163 -12.44 4.63 -6.13
C HIS A 163 -11.27 5.60 -6.42
N LEU A 164 -10.96 5.86 -7.70
CA LEU A 164 -9.87 6.74 -8.11
C LEU A 164 -10.35 8.20 -8.25
N SER A 165 -9.48 9.15 -7.91
CA SER A 165 -9.67 10.58 -8.17
C SER A 165 -9.44 10.91 -9.65
N GLU A 166 -9.93 12.07 -10.11
CA GLU A 166 -9.80 12.51 -11.51
C GLU A 166 -8.35 12.47 -12.04
N ASP A 167 -7.39 12.97 -11.26
CA ASP A 167 -5.98 12.98 -11.67
C ASP A 167 -5.43 11.56 -11.83
N LYS A 168 -5.77 10.64 -10.92
CA LYS A 168 -5.39 9.23 -11.01
C LYS A 168 -6.07 8.53 -12.19
N LEU A 169 -7.28 8.93 -12.55
CA LEU A 169 -7.97 8.40 -13.73
C LEU A 169 -7.27 8.85 -15.02
N LYS A 170 -6.79 10.10 -15.09
CA LYS A 170 -5.99 10.60 -16.23
C LYS A 170 -4.68 9.84 -16.39
N GLU A 171 -3.97 9.60 -15.29
CA GLU A 171 -2.78 8.75 -15.28
C GLU A 171 -3.09 7.33 -15.76
N LYS A 172 -4.16 6.71 -15.23
CA LYS A 172 -4.56 5.35 -15.62
C LYS A 172 -4.95 5.25 -17.09
N ALA A 173 -5.66 6.24 -17.62
CA ALA A 173 -6.00 6.31 -19.03
C ALA A 173 -4.74 6.40 -19.90
N SER A 174 -3.75 7.19 -19.47
CA SER A 174 -2.47 7.34 -20.18
C SER A 174 -1.66 6.04 -20.19
N GLU A 175 -1.61 5.32 -19.06
CA GLU A 175 -0.97 4.00 -18.96
C GLU A 175 -1.64 2.97 -19.88
N LEU A 176 -2.98 2.92 -19.88
CA LEU A 176 -3.73 2.01 -20.75
C LEU A 176 -3.53 2.32 -22.24
N TRP A 177 -3.44 3.61 -22.58
CA TRP A 177 -3.16 4.04 -23.95
C TRP A 177 -1.76 3.62 -24.39
N GLN A 178 -0.73 3.83 -23.56
CA GLN A 178 0.63 3.37 -23.83
C GLN A 178 0.69 1.84 -24.00
N TRP A 179 0.00 1.10 -23.13
CA TRP A 179 -0.08 -0.36 -23.23
C TRP A 179 -0.75 -0.82 -24.54
N MET A 180 -1.81 -0.14 -24.98
CA MET A 180 -2.45 -0.41 -26.26
C MET A 180 -1.49 -0.16 -27.43
N MET A 181 -0.78 0.96 -27.44
CA MET A 181 0.21 1.29 -28.47
C MET A 181 1.33 0.24 -28.54
N GLN A 182 1.81 -0.24 -27.40
CA GLN A 182 2.80 -1.33 -27.37
C GLN A 182 2.28 -2.61 -28.03
N LEU A 183 1.05 -3.03 -27.71
CA LEU A 183 0.44 -4.22 -28.31
C LEU A 183 0.22 -4.07 -29.82
N GLU A 184 -0.11 -2.86 -30.29
CA GLU A 184 -0.25 -2.58 -31.72
C GLU A 184 1.09 -2.66 -32.46
N ALA A 185 2.16 -2.13 -31.87
CA ALA A 185 3.51 -2.24 -32.40
C ALA A 185 3.96 -3.71 -32.49
N GLU A 186 3.80 -4.48 -31.41
CA GLU A 186 4.14 -5.92 -31.41
C GLU A 186 3.34 -6.70 -32.46
N LYS A 187 2.05 -6.38 -32.63
CA LYS A 187 1.22 -6.99 -33.67
C LYS A 187 1.72 -6.65 -35.08
N PHE A 188 2.17 -5.42 -35.31
CA PHE A 188 2.73 -4.99 -36.59
C PHE A 188 4.00 -5.79 -36.91
N ASP A 189 4.96 -5.84 -35.97
CA ASP A 189 6.22 -6.58 -36.15
C ASP A 189 5.98 -8.06 -36.42
N LEU A 190 5.06 -8.69 -35.69
CA LEU A 190 4.68 -10.10 -35.91
C LEU A 190 4.03 -10.31 -37.28
N SER A 191 3.26 -9.34 -37.77
CA SER A 191 2.61 -9.40 -39.08
C SER A 191 3.65 -9.30 -40.20
N GLU A 192 4.62 -8.40 -40.09
CA GLU A 192 5.73 -8.26 -41.06
C GLU A 192 6.63 -9.50 -41.04
N LYS A 193 6.96 -10.01 -39.85
CA LYS A 193 7.71 -11.26 -39.69
C LYS A 193 7.01 -12.43 -40.37
N LEU A 194 5.68 -12.56 -40.20
CA LEU A 194 4.91 -13.60 -40.84
C LEU A 194 4.90 -13.47 -42.37
N LYS A 195 4.80 -12.24 -42.91
CA LYS A 195 4.91 -12.01 -44.36
C LYS A 195 6.27 -12.48 -44.89
N ARG A 196 7.36 -12.14 -44.20
CA ARG A 196 8.70 -12.58 -44.58
C ARG A 196 8.86 -14.10 -44.52
N GLN A 197 8.41 -14.73 -43.44
CA GLN A 197 8.44 -16.19 -43.31
C GLN A 197 7.66 -16.89 -44.43
N LYS A 198 6.52 -16.34 -44.84
CA LYS A 198 5.75 -16.88 -45.99
C LYS A 198 6.55 -16.80 -47.29
N TYR A 199 7.25 -15.68 -47.52
CA TYR A 199 8.12 -15.52 -48.69
C TYR A 199 9.26 -16.53 -48.68
N ASP A 200 10.00 -16.63 -47.57
CA ASP A 200 11.15 -17.54 -47.44
C ASP A 200 10.71 -19.01 -47.67
N VAL A 201 9.61 -19.43 -47.06
CA VAL A 201 9.05 -20.78 -47.27
C VAL A 201 8.62 -21.01 -48.72
N SER A 202 8.06 -20.00 -49.41
CA SER A 202 7.69 -20.15 -50.82
C SER A 202 8.90 -20.19 -51.76
N ALA A 203 9.96 -19.45 -51.43
CA ALA A 203 11.20 -19.42 -52.20
C ALA A 203 11.99 -20.73 -52.04
N ASP A 204 11.97 -21.36 -50.87
CA ASP A 204 12.64 -22.64 -50.61
C ASP A 204 11.94 -23.85 -51.28
N ILE A 205 10.66 -23.70 -51.67
CA ILE A 205 9.86 -24.76 -52.31
C ILE A 205 9.95 -24.71 -53.85
N THR A 206 10.51 -23.63 -54.42
CA THR A 206 10.64 -23.42 -55.88
C THR A 206 12.07 -23.72 -56.33
#